data_AF-A0A2D4FBQ7-F1
#
_entry.id   AF-A0A2D4FBQ7-F1
#
_cell.length_a   1.000
_cell.length_b   1.000
_cell.length_c   1.000
_cell.angle_alpha   90.00
_cell.angle_beta   90.00
_cell.angle_gamma   90.00
#
_symmetry.space_group_name_H-M   'P 1'
#
loop_
_entity.id
_entity.type
_entity.pdbx_description
1 polymer ?
#
loop_
_entity_poly.entity_id
_entity_poly.type
_entity_poly.pdbx_seq_one_letter_code
_entity_poly.pdbx_strand_id
1 'polypeptide(L)'
;DKAMRKLLKKMAYDREKHEKQDKSISDQKSGNDADIPEGVIRVQAPHLSKVSMAIQLTGELKAGDIVARFLSQKSGTVQCLKKEELFLHEVGGNIGERCLDDDTFMKDLYKLNPNAEWIIKSKNG
;
A
#
# COMPACT_ATOMS: atom_id res chain seq x y z
N ASP A 1 13.31 -45.98 4.50
CA ASP A 1 13.73 -44.80 3.72
C ASP A 1 12.61 -44.42 2.74
N LYS A 2 12.50 -43.12 2.47
CA LYS A 2 11.72 -42.36 1.46
C LYS A 2 10.79 -43.15 0.52
N ALA A 3 9.59 -42.68 0.19
CA ALA A 3 9.39 -41.36 -0.38
C ALA A 3 7.94 -40.88 -0.28
N MET A 4 7.86 -39.60 0.08
CA MET A 4 6.72 -38.74 0.24
C MET A 4 6.28 -38.21 -1.14
N ARG A 5 5.02 -38.45 -1.55
CA ARG A 5 4.33 -37.63 -2.58
C ARG A 5 2.81 -37.65 -2.33
N LYS A 6 2.31 -36.65 -1.59
CA LYS A 6 0.89 -36.28 -1.58
C LYS A 6 0.77 -34.81 -1.96
N LEU A 7 0.42 -34.57 -3.21
CA LEU A 7 -0.09 -33.31 -3.76
C LEU A 7 -0.72 -33.76 -5.10
N LEU A 8 -1.96 -33.50 -5.49
CA LEU A 8 -2.95 -32.47 -5.19
C LEU A 8 -4.33 -33.13 -5.26
N LYS A 9 -5.23 -32.86 -4.30
CA LYS A 9 -6.59 -33.38 -4.31
C LYS A 9 -7.52 -32.39 -5.02
N LYS A 10 -7.86 -32.77 -6.26
CA LYS A 10 -9.25 -32.92 -6.75
C LYS A 10 -10.03 -31.65 -7.11
N MET A 11 -10.14 -31.47 -8.43
CA MET A 11 -11.24 -30.84 -9.16
C MET A 11 -12.61 -31.36 -8.70
N ALA A 12 -13.64 -30.49 -8.68
CA ALA A 12 -15.05 -30.82 -8.92
C ALA A 12 -15.83 -29.50 -9.12
N TYR A 13 -16.29 -29.22 -10.34
CA TYR A 13 -17.71 -29.33 -10.78
C TYR A 13 -18.45 -28.00 -10.51
N ASP A 14 -18.95 -27.24 -11.49
CA ASP A 14 -20.14 -27.50 -12.33
C ASP A 14 -20.20 -26.32 -13.36
N ARG A 15 -20.27 -26.55 -14.69
CA ARG A 15 -21.45 -26.30 -15.57
C ARG A 15 -22.11 -24.91 -15.34
N GLU A 16 -22.50 -24.09 -16.31
CA GLU A 16 -22.72 -24.19 -17.76
C GLU A 16 -23.00 -22.75 -18.28
N LYS A 17 -22.56 -22.42 -19.50
CA LYS A 17 -23.00 -21.33 -20.41
C LYS A 17 -22.95 -19.84 -19.95
N HIS A 18 -22.08 -19.06 -20.58
CA HIS A 18 -22.45 -18.29 -21.78
C HIS A 18 -21.23 -17.87 -22.60
N GLU A 19 -21.50 -17.79 -23.90
CA GLU A 19 -20.58 -17.66 -25.02
C GLU A 19 -20.09 -16.22 -25.23
N LYS A 20 -18.78 -16.08 -25.44
CA LYS A 20 -18.06 -15.00 -26.15
C LYS A 20 -18.39 -13.54 -25.79
N GLN A 21 -17.46 -12.91 -25.08
CA GLN A 21 -16.98 -11.59 -25.52
C GLN A 21 -15.50 -11.41 -25.14
N ASP A 22 -14.69 -11.39 -26.19
CA ASP A 22 -13.30 -10.98 -26.22
C ASP A 22 -13.18 -9.52 -25.72
N LYS A 23 -12.56 -9.29 -24.56
CA LYS A 23 -11.92 -8.00 -24.17
C LYS A 23 -11.23 -8.06 -22.80
N SER A 24 -10.02 -7.50 -22.82
CA SER A 24 -9.21 -6.96 -21.72
C SER A 24 -8.71 -7.91 -20.63
N ILE A 25 -7.45 -8.31 -20.79
CA ILE A 25 -6.49 -8.51 -19.70
C ILE A 25 -6.26 -7.14 -19.04
N SER A 26 -7.09 -6.77 -18.07
CA SER A 26 -6.80 -5.74 -17.07
C SER A 26 -7.83 -5.88 -15.96
N ASP A 27 -7.47 -5.44 -14.75
CA ASP A 27 -8.39 -5.26 -13.64
C ASP A 27 -8.69 -6.51 -12.79
N GLN A 28 -7.62 -7.17 -12.33
CA GLN A 28 -7.58 -7.57 -10.91
C GLN A 28 -7.22 -6.34 -10.05
N LYS A 29 -8.06 -5.28 -10.10
CA LYS A 29 -8.03 -4.21 -9.11
C LYS A 29 -8.87 -4.70 -7.93
N SER A 30 -8.21 -5.24 -6.91
CA SER A 30 -8.85 -5.60 -5.63
C SER A 30 -9.74 -4.43 -5.17
N GLY A 31 -11.03 -4.71 -5.02
CA GLY A 31 -12.15 -3.76 -5.03
C GLY A 31 -12.27 -2.79 -3.85
N ASN A 32 -11.18 -2.14 -3.43
CA ASN A 32 -11.19 -1.08 -2.40
C ASN A 32 -10.68 0.28 -2.94
N ASP A 33 -10.50 0.41 -4.25
CA ASP A 33 -9.91 1.59 -4.87
C ASP A 33 -10.93 2.47 -5.61
N ALA A 34 -12.12 1.92 -5.93
CA ALA A 34 -13.17 2.62 -6.67
C ALA A 34 -13.78 3.82 -5.92
N ASP A 35 -13.60 3.89 -4.59
CA ASP A 35 -14.13 4.95 -3.74
C ASP A 35 -13.09 6.00 -3.32
N ILE A 36 -11.83 5.91 -3.78
CA ILE A 36 -10.81 6.89 -3.40
C ILE A 36 -10.87 8.08 -4.38
N PRO A 37 -11.11 9.31 -3.89
CA PRO A 37 -11.11 10.48 -4.77
C PRO A 37 -9.75 10.69 -5.44
N GLU A 38 -9.76 11.26 -6.65
CA GLU A 38 -8.53 11.58 -7.37
C GLU A 38 -7.60 12.46 -6.50
N GLY A 39 -6.32 12.09 -6.46
CA GLY A 39 -5.33 12.81 -5.67
C GLY A 39 -5.43 12.56 -4.16
N VAL A 40 -6.21 11.59 -3.70
CA VAL A 40 -6.16 11.08 -2.33
C VAL A 40 -5.37 9.78 -2.32
N ILE A 41 -4.44 9.64 -1.38
CA ILE A 41 -3.70 8.39 -1.14
C ILE A 41 -4.08 7.79 0.21
N ARG A 42 -3.97 6.46 0.30
CA ARG A 42 -4.09 5.72 1.56
C ARG A 42 -2.71 5.38 2.09
N VAL A 43 -2.37 5.94 3.24
CA VAL A 43 -1.11 5.69 3.95
C VAL A 43 -1.35 4.72 5.10
N GLN A 44 -0.56 3.66 5.15
CA GLN A 44 -0.62 2.65 6.19
C GLN A 44 0.55 2.86 7.14
N ALA A 45 0.32 2.69 8.45
CA ALA A 45 1.39 2.66 9.43
C ALA A 45 1.20 1.48 10.39
N PRO A 46 1.37 0.22 9.92
CA PRO A 46 0.98 -0.97 10.67
C PRO A 46 1.59 -1.07 12.07
N HIS A 47 2.79 -0.50 12.25
CA HIS A 47 3.50 -0.47 13.53
C HIS A 47 3.07 0.67 14.47
N LEU A 48 2.35 1.68 13.96
CA LEU A 48 1.88 2.85 14.72
C LEU A 48 0.39 2.79 15.00
N SER A 49 -0.39 2.33 14.01
CA SER A 49 -1.85 2.29 14.06
C SER A 49 -2.38 1.16 13.18
N LYS A 50 -3.45 0.51 13.64
CA LYS A 50 -4.20 -0.48 12.85
C LYS A 50 -5.11 0.17 11.80
N VAL A 51 -5.25 1.50 11.83
CA VAL A 51 -6.09 2.27 10.92
C VAL A 51 -5.22 2.92 9.84
N SER A 52 -5.61 2.79 8.58
CA SER A 52 -4.99 3.51 7.46
C SER A 52 -5.50 4.95 7.41
N MET A 53 -4.65 5.89 7.00
CA MET A 53 -5.00 7.30 6.87
C MET A 53 -5.20 7.67 5.40
N ALA A 54 -6.34 8.30 5.08
CA ALA A 54 -6.54 8.95 3.80
C ALA A 54 -5.94 10.37 3.81
N ILE A 55 -5.14 10.70 2.80
CA ILE A 55 -4.42 11.97 2.69
C ILE A 55 -4.65 12.58 1.32
N GLN A 56 -5.19 13.80 1.28
CA GLN A 56 -5.26 14.60 0.07
C GLN A 56 -3.87 15.11 -0.29
N LEU A 57 -3.44 14.82 -1.52
CA LEU A 57 -2.18 15.30 -2.07
C LEU A 57 -2.30 16.79 -2.46
N THR A 58 -1.32 17.57 -2.04
CA THR A 58 -1.14 18.96 -2.46
C THR A 58 0.22 19.11 -3.17
N GLY A 59 0.45 20.24 -3.84
CA GLY A 59 1.74 20.51 -4.50
C GLY A 59 2.91 20.67 -3.52
N GLU A 60 2.63 20.95 -2.25
CA GLU A 60 3.64 21.22 -1.23
C GLU A 60 3.82 20.06 -0.25
N LEU A 61 2.92 19.07 -0.27
CA LEU A 61 2.96 17.96 0.68
C LEU A 61 4.17 17.06 0.43
N LYS A 62 5.03 16.95 1.44
CA LYS A 62 6.22 16.10 1.41
C LYS A 62 6.05 14.81 2.22
N ALA A 63 6.92 13.83 1.97
CA ALA A 63 6.95 12.58 2.71
C ALA A 63 7.13 12.81 4.22
N GLY A 64 8.02 13.73 4.62
CA GLY A 64 8.25 14.06 6.02
C GLY A 64 7.03 14.66 6.74
N ASP A 65 6.17 15.39 6.01
CA ASP A 65 4.92 15.95 6.56
C ASP A 65 3.92 14.85 6.88
N ILE A 66 3.85 13.82 6.03
CA ILE A 66 3.01 12.64 6.25
C ILE A 66 3.48 11.91 7.51
N VAL A 67 4.79 11.63 7.63
CA VAL A 67 5.34 10.97 8.83
C VAL A 67 5.05 11.80 10.09
N ALA A 68 5.25 13.12 10.05
CA ALA A 68 4.94 14.02 11.16
C ALA A 68 3.45 13.98 11.55
N ARG A 69 2.54 13.83 10.59
CA ARG A 69 1.10 13.71 10.85
C ARG A 69 0.76 12.47 11.66
N PHE A 70 1.42 11.33 11.38
CA PHE A 70 1.22 10.10 12.16
C PHE A 70 1.79 10.22 13.58
N LEU A 71 2.94 10.87 13.74
CA LEU A 71 3.55 11.13 15.05
C LEU A 71 2.71 12.10 15.90
N SER A 72 2.05 13.06 15.26
CA SER A 72 1.18 14.01 15.95
C SER A 72 -0.19 13.42 16.33
N GLN A 73 -0.56 12.23 15.85
CA GLN A 73 -1.79 11.57 16.28
C GLN A 73 -1.65 11.09 17.72
N LYS A 74 -2.41 11.70 18.64
CA LYS A 74 -2.50 11.34 20.07
C LYS A 74 -3.25 10.03 20.30
N SER A 75 -2.95 8.98 19.53
CA SER A 75 -3.55 7.66 19.71
C SER A 75 -2.61 6.77 20.53
N GLY A 76 -2.78 6.80 21.86
CA GLY A 76 -2.51 5.74 22.85
C GLY A 76 -1.11 5.11 23.00
N THR A 77 -0.37 4.85 21.93
CA THR A 77 0.78 3.91 21.94
C THR A 77 2.06 4.51 21.34
N VAL A 78 1.97 5.66 20.66
CA VAL A 78 3.05 6.22 19.81
C VAL A 78 3.99 7.18 20.58
N GLN A 79 3.97 7.19 21.92
CA GLN A 79 4.80 8.15 22.69
C GLN A 79 6.32 7.87 22.69
N CYS A 80 6.81 6.84 21.98
CA CYS A 80 8.23 6.46 22.03
C CYS A 80 9.02 6.75 20.74
N LEU A 81 8.38 6.70 19.56
CA LEU A 81 9.12 6.74 18.29
C LEU A 81 9.41 8.18 17.87
N LYS A 82 10.67 8.46 17.59
CA LYS A 82 11.10 9.77 17.10
C LYS A 82 10.90 9.87 15.58
N LYS A 83 10.82 11.09 15.06
CA LYS A 83 10.67 11.32 13.60
C LYS A 83 11.80 10.67 12.82
N GLU A 84 13.02 10.71 13.36
CA GLU A 84 14.22 10.16 12.72
C GLU A 84 14.23 8.62 12.64
N GLU A 85 13.27 7.95 13.28
CA GLU A 85 13.15 6.50 13.30
C GLU A 85 12.10 5.98 12.31
N LEU A 86 11.30 6.87 11.71
CA LEU A 86 10.19 6.52 10.83
C LEU A 86 10.38 7.08 9.43
N PHE A 87 10.07 6.26 8.44
CA PHE A 87 10.23 6.58 7.04
C PHE A 87 8.97 6.19 6.26
N LEU A 88 8.66 6.97 5.24
CA LEU A 88 7.62 6.63 4.29
C LEU A 88 8.23 5.82 3.15
N HIS A 89 7.61 4.69 2.82
CA HIS A 89 8.03 3.81 1.74
C HIS A 89 7.02 3.83 0.62
N GLU A 90 7.53 3.88 -0.61
CA GLU A 90 6.79 3.57 -1.82
C GLU A 90 6.95 2.07 -2.10
N VAL A 91 5.83 1.36 -2.23
CA VAL A 91 5.80 -0.09 -2.45
C VAL A 91 4.95 -0.41 -3.68
N GLY A 92 5.43 -1.32 -4.53
CA GLY A 92 4.67 -1.86 -5.66
C GLY A 92 5.40 -1.81 -7.00
N GLY A 93 4.73 -2.33 -8.04
CA GLY A 93 5.28 -2.40 -9.40
C GLY A 93 6.63 -3.13 -9.47
N ASN A 94 7.52 -2.63 -10.33
CA ASN A 94 8.85 -3.20 -10.55
C ASN A 94 9.92 -2.67 -9.58
N ILE A 95 9.60 -1.68 -8.75
CA ILE A 95 10.56 -1.11 -7.79
C ILE A 95 10.64 -1.94 -6.51
N GLY A 96 9.66 -2.81 -6.27
CA GLY A 96 9.51 -3.55 -5.03
C GLY A 96 9.19 -2.59 -3.90
N GLU A 97 10.23 -2.07 -3.25
CA GLU A 97 10.14 -1.14 -2.13
C GLU A 97 11.26 -0.11 -2.16
N ARG A 98 10.92 1.16 -1.90
CA ARG A 98 11.86 2.27 -1.80
C ARG A 98 11.52 3.19 -0.62
N CYS A 99 12.50 3.45 0.23
CA CYS A 99 12.42 4.49 1.26
C CYS A 99 12.48 5.87 0.60
N LEU A 100 11.62 6.79 1.04
CA LEU A 100 11.57 8.16 0.53
C LEU A 100 12.36 9.11 1.43
N ASP A 101 12.96 10.12 0.81
CA ASP A 101 13.55 11.24 1.53
C ASP A 101 12.45 12.18 2.07
N ASP A 102 12.71 12.80 3.22
CA ASP A 102 11.75 13.67 3.92
C ASP A 102 11.24 14.84 3.06
N ASP A 103 12.06 15.32 2.12
CA ASP A 103 11.77 16.44 1.22
C ASP A 103 11.07 16.04 -0.08
N THR A 104 10.81 14.74 -0.28
CA THR A 104 10.17 14.19 -1.47
C THR A 104 8.72 14.65 -1.58
N PHE A 105 8.36 15.24 -2.72
CA PHE A 105 6.99 15.68 -3.01
C PHE A 105 6.08 14.50 -3.41
N MET A 106 5.02 14.29 -2.65
CA MET A 106 4.17 13.10 -2.80
C MET A 106 3.28 13.15 -4.04
N LYS A 107 2.86 14.35 -4.46
CA LYS A 107 2.03 14.51 -5.66
C LYS A 107 2.76 14.10 -6.94
N ASP A 108 4.07 14.28 -7.00
CA ASP A 108 4.85 13.93 -8.19
C ASP A 108 5.12 12.42 -8.25
N LEU A 109 5.42 11.79 -7.11
CA LEU A 109 5.52 10.33 -7.06
C LEU A 109 4.19 9.65 -7.40
N TYR A 110 3.07 10.15 -6.89
CA TYR A 110 1.76 9.60 -7.23
C TYR A 110 1.45 9.65 -8.74
N LYS A 111 1.87 10.71 -9.45
CA LYS A 111 1.71 10.77 -10.91
C LYS A 111 2.56 9.71 -11.63
N LEU A 112 3.76 9.44 -11.11
CA LEU A 112 4.68 8.45 -11.68
C LEU A 112 4.24 7.01 -11.36
N ASN A 113 3.70 6.79 -10.17
CA ASN A 113 3.28 5.49 -9.67
C ASN A 113 1.93 5.59 -8.92
N PRO A 114 0.81 5.72 -9.64
CA PRO A 114 -0.51 5.93 -9.03
C PRO A 114 -1.03 4.70 -8.28
N ASN A 115 -0.48 3.52 -8.57
CA ASN A 115 -0.85 2.26 -7.92
C ASN A 115 0.09 1.90 -6.75
N ALA A 116 1.00 2.79 -6.36
CA ALA A 116 1.88 2.58 -5.23
C ALA A 116 1.08 2.45 -3.93
N GLU A 117 1.53 1.54 -3.07
CA GLU A 117 1.16 1.52 -1.67
C GLU A 117 2.13 2.40 -0.87
N TRP A 118 1.59 3.12 0.10
CA TRP A 118 2.33 4.06 0.93
C TRP A 118 2.37 3.55 2.36
N ILE A 119 3.55 3.13 2.82
CA ILE A 119 3.71 2.44 4.11
C ILE A 119 4.74 3.15 4.96
N ILE A 120 4.36 3.53 6.19
CA ILE A 120 5.31 4.03 7.19
C ILE A 120 5.92 2.85 7.93
N LYS A 121 7.25 2.81 7.96
CA LYS A 121 8.05 1.78 8.64
C LYS A 121 9.06 2.42 9.58
N SER A 122 9.48 1.66 10.59
CA SER A 122 10.63 2.05 11.42
C SER A 122 11.93 1.55 10.81
N LYS A 123 13.03 2.26 11.06
CA LYS A 123 14.38 1.90 10.58
C LYS A 123 14.87 0.52 11.07
N ASN A 124 14.27 0.00 12.14
CA ASN A 124 14.69 -1.20 12.85
C ASN A 124 13.64 -2.34 12.81
N GLY A 125 12.74 -2.33 11.82
CA GLY A 125 11.69 -3.36 11.64
C GLY A 125 12.14 -4.56 10.82
#